data_AF-A0A1I4VK99-F1
#
_entry.id   AF-A0A1I4VK99-F1
#
_cell.length_a   1.000
_cell.length_b   1.000
_cell.length_c   1.000
_cell.angle_alpha   90.00
_cell.angle_beta   90.00
_cell.angle_gamma   90.00
#
_symmetry.space_group_name_H-M   'P 1'
#
loop_
_entity.id
_entity.type
_entity.pdbx_description
1 polymer ?
#
loop_
_entity_poly.entity_id
_entity_poly.type
_entity_poly.pdbx_seq_one_letter_code
_entity_poly.pdbx_strand_id
1 'polypeptide(L)'
;IPYHLYLFCMTFLSLLSKSMILMEIVLPDSFLGIILSIPDSLLPVARLLCSDFVNHESFDDVKKDFLNLLPELRRHAEWTQNNYVYIDDKELKTDGRFIVTPVSGMNPFSRYGKCLDFRCRLKNTRRFAQTLGLYSDSINIHDPFTTLFLDNEDWSDYEIVALYHDITVLHELVPLFNKGVISFLNPSAGFCNSCYSELIRKIGSLAEETLDDYKSEIKMRREEHGFSLDTGIIYEPPLVQLFEHTSSSKKRITKKIALKNLKKNVSAEIKEILMSFYSKSVQESAIFSNSRVTFNALRNLEGRSISNDIEAWELAHSTDLPWIKELSVQQVVQLREEAKSALPQLREKFAINIASNKAYELNHTEDQTKNLIRELRASTEEVAAELSSLNIRGERRFNNVAGMLGLTVAIYGYGTDLMSPELSLTTLLSTLGLIHTFSKRDEEELRKITSKPGYVFVKAKELLSHAN
;
A
#
# COMPACT_ATOMS: atom_id res chain seq x y z
N ILE A 1 -20.08 -19.61 46.73
CA ILE A 1 -18.71 -19.57 46.16
C ILE A 1 -17.91 -18.57 47.00
N PRO A 2 -16.80 -18.96 47.64
CA PRO A 2 -16.13 -18.09 48.61
C PRO A 2 -15.44 -16.92 47.90
N TYR A 3 -15.50 -15.74 48.50
CA TYR A 3 -14.98 -14.46 47.99
C TYR A 3 -13.51 -14.50 47.53
N HIS A 4 -12.71 -15.44 48.06
CA HIS A 4 -11.32 -15.65 47.66
C HIS A 4 -11.16 -16.22 46.23
N LEU A 5 -12.12 -17.01 45.74
CA LEU A 5 -12.09 -17.51 44.36
C LEU A 5 -12.42 -16.40 43.34
N TYR A 6 -13.25 -15.43 43.74
CA TYR A 6 -13.63 -14.29 42.90
C TYR A 6 -12.49 -13.28 42.78
N LEU A 7 -11.75 -13.01 43.87
CA LEU A 7 -10.57 -12.13 43.82
C LEU A 7 -9.46 -12.74 42.95
N PHE A 8 -9.23 -14.06 43.05
CA PHE A 8 -8.22 -14.75 42.25
C PHE A 8 -8.58 -14.74 40.75
N CYS A 9 -9.84 -14.99 40.39
CA CYS A 9 -10.32 -14.84 39.00
C CYS A 9 -10.21 -13.41 38.48
N MET A 10 -10.43 -12.38 39.30
CA MET A 10 -10.35 -10.97 38.88
C MET A 10 -8.91 -10.52 38.63
N THR A 11 -7.95 -10.97 39.44
CA THR A 11 -6.51 -10.79 39.13
C THR A 11 -6.09 -11.60 37.91
N PHE A 12 -6.59 -12.82 37.75
CA PHE A 12 -6.26 -13.68 36.61
C PHE A 12 -6.83 -13.15 35.29
N LEU A 13 -8.02 -12.56 35.28
CA LEU A 13 -8.63 -11.94 34.08
C LEU A 13 -7.99 -10.59 33.72
N SER A 14 -7.58 -9.80 34.71
CA SER A 14 -6.75 -8.59 34.51
C SER A 14 -5.35 -8.94 33.96
N LEU A 15 -4.77 -10.03 34.46
CA LEU A 15 -3.55 -10.62 33.92
C LEU A 15 -3.77 -11.18 32.52
N LEU A 16 -4.95 -11.74 32.20
CA LEU A 16 -5.27 -12.26 30.88
C LEU A 16 -5.50 -11.16 29.84
N SER A 17 -6.11 -10.02 30.21
CA SER A 17 -6.24 -8.88 29.28
C SER A 17 -4.90 -8.19 29.04
N LYS A 18 -4.05 -8.11 30.07
CA LYS A 18 -2.65 -7.69 29.90
C LYS A 18 -1.83 -8.72 29.14
N SER A 19 -2.06 -10.02 29.34
CA SER A 19 -1.34 -11.09 28.65
C SER A 19 -1.79 -11.25 27.20
N MET A 20 -3.03 -10.90 26.84
CA MET A 20 -3.45 -10.84 25.42
C MET A 20 -2.73 -9.71 24.69
N ILE A 21 -2.60 -8.53 25.31
CA ILE A 21 -1.80 -7.42 24.75
C ILE A 21 -0.30 -7.80 24.68
N LEU A 22 0.21 -8.52 25.69
CA LEU A 22 1.61 -8.99 25.72
C LEU A 22 1.89 -10.18 24.77
N MET A 23 0.92 -11.07 24.51
CA MET A 23 1.10 -12.21 23.59
C MET A 23 1.13 -11.79 22.11
N GLU A 24 0.62 -10.61 21.77
CA GLU A 24 0.64 -10.11 20.39
C GLU A 24 1.97 -9.44 19.99
N ILE A 25 2.87 -9.17 20.95
CA ILE A 25 4.17 -8.53 20.71
C ILE A 25 5.28 -9.57 20.47
N VAL A 26 4.93 -10.81 20.11
CA VAL A 26 5.92 -11.71 19.50
C VAL A 26 6.12 -11.26 18.06
N LEU A 27 7.17 -10.47 17.84
CA LEU A 27 7.61 -10.07 16.51
C LEU A 27 7.73 -11.32 15.62
N PRO A 28 7.18 -11.31 14.39
CA PRO A 28 7.48 -12.38 13.46
C PRO A 28 8.99 -12.37 13.21
N ASP A 29 9.64 -13.55 13.27
CA ASP A 29 11.09 -13.76 13.13
C ASP A 29 11.71 -13.04 11.92
N SER A 30 10.89 -12.69 10.92
CA SER A 30 11.25 -11.89 9.75
C SER A 30 11.75 -10.46 10.04
N PHE A 31 11.59 -9.92 11.26
CA PHE A 31 12.04 -8.56 11.59
C PHE A 31 13.50 -8.46 12.02
N LEU A 32 14.11 -9.54 12.52
CA LEU A 32 15.42 -9.51 13.18
C LEU A 32 16.63 -9.34 12.23
N GLY A 33 16.42 -9.24 10.91
CA GLY A 33 17.50 -9.29 9.92
C GLY A 33 17.67 -8.06 9.02
N ILE A 34 16.78 -7.07 9.07
CA ILE A 34 16.76 -6.01 8.05
C ILE A 34 17.34 -4.70 8.59
N ILE A 35 18.66 -4.55 8.55
CA ILE A 35 19.31 -3.23 8.60
C ILE A 35 19.04 -2.57 7.23
N LEU A 36 17.83 -2.04 7.03
CA LEU A 36 17.54 -1.18 5.89
C LEU A 36 18.27 0.14 6.11
N SER A 37 18.94 0.63 5.06
CA SER A 37 19.29 2.05 5.01
C SER A 37 18.01 2.85 5.17
N ILE A 38 17.92 3.61 6.26
CA ILE A 38 16.78 4.47 6.54
C ILE A 38 16.78 5.59 5.49
N PRO A 39 15.70 5.74 4.69
CA PRO A 39 15.63 6.73 3.64
C PRO A 39 15.84 8.15 4.17
N ASP A 40 16.61 8.97 3.45
CA ASP A 40 16.64 10.42 3.69
C ASP A 40 15.31 11.10 3.35
N SER A 41 14.45 10.43 2.56
CA SER A 41 13.09 10.87 2.24
C SER A 41 12.09 10.71 3.39
N LEU A 42 12.45 10.01 4.47
CA LEU A 42 11.60 9.91 5.65
C LEU A 42 11.69 11.19 6.49
N LEU A 43 10.57 11.50 7.14
CA LEU A 43 10.48 12.58 8.11
C LEU A 43 11.47 12.32 9.26
N PRO A 44 12.10 13.36 9.84
CA PRO A 44 13.00 13.19 10.98
C PRO A 44 12.42 12.36 12.13
N VAL A 45 11.14 12.57 12.46
CA VAL A 45 10.42 11.78 13.47
C VAL A 45 10.33 10.31 13.05
N ALA A 46 9.89 10.04 11.82
CA ALA A 46 9.75 8.69 11.29
C ALA A 46 11.11 7.96 11.22
N ARG A 47 12.20 8.68 10.92
CA ARG A 47 13.56 8.14 10.94
C ARG A 47 13.97 7.69 12.33
N LEU A 48 13.75 8.53 13.33
CA LEU A 48 14.09 8.21 14.73
C LEU A 48 13.28 7.02 15.23
N LEU A 49 11.99 6.96 14.89
CA LEU A 49 11.15 5.80 15.18
C LEU A 49 11.69 4.53 14.51
N CYS A 50 12.13 4.59 13.24
CA CYS A 50 12.68 3.42 12.56
C CYS A 50 14.04 2.96 13.06
N SER A 51 14.89 3.84 13.61
CA SER A 51 16.21 3.43 14.11
C SER A 51 16.13 2.81 15.50
N ASP A 52 15.27 3.35 16.37
CA ASP A 52 15.42 3.13 17.81
C ASP A 52 14.34 2.20 18.40
N PHE A 53 13.24 1.93 17.69
CA PHE A 53 12.11 1.12 18.20
C PHE A 53 12.13 -0.36 17.78
N VAL A 54 13.23 -0.84 17.21
CA VAL A 54 13.31 -2.21 16.71
C VAL A 54 14.00 -3.10 17.75
N ASN A 55 13.41 -4.27 18.02
CA ASN A 55 13.94 -5.36 18.87
C ASN A 55 13.70 -5.24 20.38
N HIS A 56 12.46 -5.02 20.80
CA HIS A 56 12.09 -5.18 22.22
C HIS A 56 11.48 -6.56 22.48
N GLU A 57 11.89 -7.21 23.57
CA GLU A 57 11.35 -8.51 24.00
C GLU A 57 10.01 -8.38 24.72
N SER A 58 9.71 -7.21 25.28
CA SER A 58 8.49 -6.97 26.05
C SER A 58 7.88 -5.58 25.79
N PHE A 59 6.57 -5.46 26.03
CA PHE A 59 5.87 -4.17 25.96
C PHE A 59 6.43 -3.13 26.94
N ASP A 60 6.82 -3.57 28.14
CA ASP A 60 7.32 -2.67 29.18
C ASP A 60 8.64 -2.02 28.74
N ASP A 61 9.47 -2.74 27.98
CA ASP A 61 10.70 -2.20 27.38
C ASP A 61 10.36 -1.19 26.28
N VAL A 62 9.45 -1.53 25.35
CA VAL A 62 8.96 -0.59 24.31
C VAL A 62 8.46 0.69 24.95
N LYS A 63 7.64 0.58 26.00
CA LYS A 63 7.05 1.72 26.70
C LYS A 63 8.12 2.56 27.39
N LYS A 64 9.07 1.92 28.08
CA LYS A 64 10.15 2.63 28.78
C LYS A 64 11.01 3.41 27.78
N ASP A 65 11.41 2.78 26.69
CA ASP A 65 12.24 3.41 25.67
C ASP A 65 11.48 4.50 24.92
N PHE A 66 10.20 4.28 24.64
CA PHE A 66 9.30 5.32 24.13
C PHE A 66 9.29 6.57 25.00
N LEU A 67 9.06 6.41 26.30
CA LEU A 67 8.98 7.53 27.24
C LEU A 67 10.32 8.28 27.34
N ASN A 68 11.44 7.56 27.22
CA ASN A 68 12.77 8.17 27.19
C ASN A 68 13.01 8.99 25.92
N LEU A 69 12.53 8.51 24.77
CA LEU A 69 12.67 9.17 23.46
C LEU A 69 11.63 10.28 23.23
N LEU A 70 10.53 10.31 23.99
CA LEU A 70 9.42 11.23 23.78
C LEU A 70 9.81 12.72 23.68
N PRO A 71 10.69 13.29 24.55
CA PRO A 71 11.11 14.68 24.42
C PRO A 71 11.82 14.96 23.09
N GLU A 72 12.63 14.02 22.61
CA GLU A 72 13.34 14.13 21.35
C GLU A 72 12.38 13.99 20.15
N LEU A 73 11.47 13.01 20.19
CA LEU A 73 10.41 12.85 19.18
C LEU A 73 9.57 14.12 19.02
N ARG A 74 9.21 14.77 20.12
CA ARG A 74 8.49 16.06 20.10
C ARG A 74 9.32 17.17 19.46
N ARG A 75 10.58 17.31 19.85
CA ARG A 75 11.50 18.29 19.25
C ARG A 75 11.62 18.08 17.73
N HIS A 76 11.71 16.83 17.27
CA HIS A 76 11.74 16.51 15.85
C HIS A 76 10.41 16.78 15.16
N ALA A 77 9.27 16.57 15.81
CA ALA A 77 7.95 16.89 15.27
C ALA A 77 7.78 18.40 15.09
N GLU A 78 8.13 19.20 16.11
CA GLU A 78 8.14 20.66 16.04
C GLU A 78 9.07 21.18 14.94
N TRP A 79 10.27 20.59 14.83
CA TRP A 79 11.19 20.96 13.75
C TRP A 79 10.59 20.62 12.39
N THR A 80 10.01 19.44 12.23
CA THR A 80 9.41 18.96 10.96
C THR A 80 8.29 19.88 10.52
N GLN A 81 7.36 20.22 11.42
CA GLN A 81 6.23 21.12 11.13
C GLN A 81 6.66 22.52 10.65
N ASN A 82 7.84 23.00 11.07
CA ASN A 82 8.33 24.35 10.77
C ASN A 82 9.37 24.41 9.64
N ASN A 83 10.08 23.31 9.35
CA ASN A 83 11.26 23.33 8.46
C ASN A 83 11.23 22.28 7.36
N TYR A 84 10.42 21.23 7.48
CA TYR A 84 10.35 20.18 6.46
C TYR A 84 9.55 20.66 5.25
N VAL A 85 10.07 20.43 4.04
CA VAL A 85 9.41 20.79 2.79
C VAL A 85 8.61 19.60 2.30
N TYR A 86 7.30 19.63 2.56
CA TYR A 86 6.39 18.58 2.11
C TYR A 86 6.21 18.64 0.58
N ILE A 87 5.66 17.57 0.01
CA ILE A 87 5.48 17.49 -1.45
C ILE A 87 4.41 18.47 -1.96
N ASP A 88 3.43 18.84 -1.12
CA ASP A 88 2.41 19.84 -1.42
C ASP A 88 2.92 21.29 -1.35
N ASP A 89 4.06 21.52 -0.70
CA ASP A 89 4.77 22.81 -0.76
C ASP A 89 5.56 22.99 -2.08
N LYS A 90 5.78 21.89 -2.81
CA LYS A 90 6.47 21.90 -4.10
C LYS A 90 5.46 22.15 -5.21
N GLU A 91 5.87 22.88 -6.25
CA GLU A 91 5.09 22.94 -7.49
C GLU A 91 5.03 21.54 -8.11
N LEU A 92 3.87 20.89 -7.99
CA LEU A 92 3.59 19.65 -8.65
C LEU A 92 3.52 19.92 -10.16
N LYS A 93 4.48 19.35 -10.89
CA LYS A 93 4.37 19.27 -12.34
C LYS A 93 3.45 18.10 -12.66
N THR A 94 2.31 18.38 -13.28
CA THR A 94 1.43 17.38 -13.87
C THR A 94 2.13 16.80 -15.12
N ASP A 95 3.08 15.90 -14.90
CA ASP A 95 3.85 15.20 -15.93
C ASP A 95 3.15 13.94 -16.45
N GLY A 96 1.85 13.82 -16.22
CA GLY A 96 1.05 12.64 -16.56
C GLY A 96 1.27 11.46 -15.62
N ARG A 97 1.99 11.63 -14.50
CA ARG A 97 2.12 10.59 -13.47
C ARG A 97 0.77 10.29 -12.82
N PHE A 98 0.54 9.02 -12.54
CA PHE A 98 -0.61 8.58 -11.78
C PHE A 98 -0.32 8.71 -10.27
N ILE A 99 -0.75 9.84 -9.70
CA ILE A 99 -0.57 10.18 -8.29
C ILE A 99 -1.82 9.75 -7.50
N VAL A 100 -1.59 9.06 -6.38
CA VAL A 100 -2.64 8.50 -5.52
C VAL A 100 -2.56 9.08 -4.12
N THR A 101 -3.68 9.48 -3.54
CA THR A 101 -3.81 9.80 -2.11
C THR A 101 -4.77 8.82 -1.44
N PRO A 102 -4.28 7.79 -0.74
CA PRO A 102 -5.13 6.91 0.04
C PRO A 102 -5.68 7.63 1.27
N VAL A 103 -6.94 7.40 1.59
CA VAL A 103 -7.61 7.93 2.77
C VAL A 103 -8.35 6.80 3.51
N SER A 104 -8.69 7.04 4.77
CA SER A 104 -9.50 6.10 5.57
C SER A 104 -8.85 4.70 5.63
N GLY A 105 -9.62 3.62 5.45
CA GLY A 105 -9.09 2.26 5.55
C GLY A 105 -8.04 1.88 4.50
N MET A 106 -7.90 2.65 3.41
CA MET A 106 -6.83 2.47 2.42
C MET A 106 -5.52 3.14 2.84
N ASN A 107 -5.57 4.17 3.67
CA ASN A 107 -4.36 4.77 4.24
C ASN A 107 -3.76 3.79 5.25
N PRO A 108 -2.52 3.26 5.06
CA PRO A 108 -1.93 2.26 5.93
C PRO A 108 -1.77 2.74 7.40
N PHE A 109 -1.66 4.05 7.61
CA PHE A 109 -1.52 4.66 8.94
C PHE A 109 -2.84 5.17 9.55
N SER A 110 -3.94 5.21 8.80
CA SER A 110 -5.23 5.62 9.38
C SER A 110 -5.66 4.66 10.49
N ARG A 111 -6.43 5.18 11.45
CA ARG A 111 -7.06 4.40 12.53
C ARG A 111 -8.55 4.17 12.28
N TYR A 112 -9.04 4.53 11.09
CA TYR A 112 -10.45 4.51 10.73
C TYR A 112 -10.68 3.65 9.48
N GLY A 113 -11.93 3.25 9.26
CA GLY A 113 -12.34 2.49 8.07
C GLY A 113 -11.70 1.10 7.87
N LYS A 114 -11.02 0.52 8.87
CA LYS A 114 -10.41 -0.81 8.78
C LYS A 114 -10.29 -1.51 10.15
N CYS A 115 -9.93 -2.79 10.11
CA CYS A 115 -9.58 -3.55 11.30
C CYS A 115 -8.27 -3.04 11.93
N LEU A 116 -8.27 -2.85 13.26
CA LEU A 116 -7.12 -2.33 14.02
C LEU A 116 -6.22 -3.41 14.60
N ASP A 117 -6.62 -4.67 14.51
CA ASP A 117 -5.79 -5.82 14.86
C ASP A 117 -4.44 -5.76 14.13
N PHE A 118 -3.36 -6.02 14.86
CA PHE A 118 -2.00 -5.90 14.34
C PHE A 118 -1.78 -6.71 13.05
N ARG A 119 -2.25 -7.96 13.01
CA ARG A 119 -2.09 -8.84 11.84
C ARG A 119 -2.92 -8.34 10.67
N CYS A 120 -4.13 -7.86 10.93
CA CYS A 120 -4.95 -7.23 9.90
C CYS A 120 -4.28 -5.98 9.32
N ARG A 121 -3.69 -5.12 10.16
CA ARG A 121 -2.98 -3.92 9.70
C ARG A 121 -1.78 -4.26 8.83
N LEU A 122 -0.97 -5.24 9.24
CA LEU A 122 0.19 -5.68 8.45
C LEU A 122 -0.24 -6.30 7.12
N LYS A 123 -1.27 -7.16 7.13
CA LYS A 123 -1.85 -7.74 5.90
C LYS A 123 -2.39 -6.66 4.97
N ASN A 124 -3.09 -5.66 5.50
CA ASN A 124 -3.60 -4.54 4.71
C ASN A 124 -2.46 -3.71 4.12
N THR A 125 -1.39 -3.48 4.88
CA THR A 125 -0.18 -2.76 4.44
C THR A 125 0.50 -3.47 3.28
N ARG A 126 0.60 -4.81 3.32
CA ARG A 126 1.13 -5.60 2.20
C ARG A 126 0.24 -5.50 0.98
N ARG A 127 -1.08 -5.62 1.15
CA ARG A 127 -2.04 -5.43 0.04
C ARG A 127 -1.95 -4.03 -0.56
N PHE A 128 -1.83 -3.01 0.28
CA PHE A 128 -1.60 -1.62 -0.14
C PHE A 128 -0.35 -1.49 -1.02
N ALA A 129 0.78 -2.10 -0.61
CA ALA A 129 1.98 -2.13 -1.43
C ALA A 129 1.78 -2.91 -2.74
N GLN A 130 1.17 -4.09 -2.69
CA GLN A 130 0.91 -4.96 -3.84
C GLN A 130 -0.04 -4.33 -4.87
N THR A 131 -0.92 -3.44 -4.43
CA THR A 131 -1.90 -2.74 -5.27
C THR A 131 -1.40 -1.34 -5.60
N LEU A 132 -1.66 -0.36 -4.74
CA LEU A 132 -1.30 1.03 -4.95
C LEU A 132 0.20 1.19 -5.12
N GLY A 133 1.01 0.47 -4.34
CA GLY A 133 2.48 0.49 -4.47
C GLY A 133 2.97 0.00 -5.83
N LEU A 134 2.25 -0.88 -6.53
CA LEU A 134 2.60 -1.34 -7.87
C LEU A 134 2.02 -0.43 -8.97
N TYR A 135 0.77 0.02 -8.80
CA TYR A 135 0.02 0.72 -9.84
C TYR A 135 0.28 2.21 -9.91
N SER A 136 0.57 2.86 -8.80
CA SER A 136 0.81 4.30 -8.79
C SER A 136 2.23 4.65 -9.26
N ASP A 137 2.41 5.86 -9.76
CA ASP A 137 3.73 6.46 -9.90
C ASP A 137 4.21 7.06 -8.58
N SER A 138 3.28 7.67 -7.84
CA SER A 138 3.52 8.27 -6.54
C SER A 138 2.30 8.07 -5.64
N ILE A 139 2.56 7.84 -4.36
CA ILE A 139 1.56 7.75 -3.31
C ILE A 139 1.84 8.81 -2.27
N ASN A 140 0.85 9.62 -2.00
CA ASN A 140 0.94 10.74 -1.08
C ASN A 140 0.12 10.42 0.17
N ILE A 141 0.78 10.35 1.32
CA ILE A 141 0.12 10.00 2.59
C ILE A 141 0.31 11.15 3.57
N HIS A 142 -0.74 11.58 4.28
CA HIS A 142 -0.55 12.58 5.34
C HIS A 142 0.36 12.05 6.43
N ASP A 143 1.28 12.90 6.86
CA ASP A 143 2.19 12.61 7.96
C ASP A 143 1.42 12.30 9.26
N PRO A 144 1.34 11.02 9.65
CA PRO A 144 0.59 10.63 10.83
C PRO A 144 1.41 10.81 12.11
N PHE A 145 2.73 11.02 12.01
CA PHE A 145 3.64 10.99 13.13
C PHE A 145 3.81 12.39 13.72
N THR A 146 4.08 13.39 12.89
CA THR A 146 4.30 14.76 13.37
C THR A 146 3.07 15.27 14.14
N THR A 147 1.87 15.10 13.59
CA THR A 147 0.63 15.48 14.30
C THR A 147 0.42 14.71 15.59
N LEU A 148 0.69 13.40 15.58
CA LEU A 148 0.54 12.57 16.77
C LEU A 148 1.42 13.06 17.93
N PHE A 149 2.65 13.49 17.69
CA PHE A 149 3.52 14.01 18.76
C PHE A 149 3.22 15.45 19.18
N LEU A 150 2.69 16.27 18.28
CA LEU A 150 2.28 17.64 18.59
C LEU A 150 0.97 17.70 19.36
N ASP A 151 0.01 16.83 19.03
CA ASP A 151 -1.34 16.86 19.61
C ASP A 151 -1.44 16.13 20.96
N ASN A 152 -0.51 15.21 21.28
CA ASN A 152 -0.59 14.38 22.49
C ASN A 152 0.45 14.76 23.54
N GLU A 153 -0.02 15.45 24.59
CA GLU A 153 0.74 15.78 25.80
C GLU A 153 0.92 14.56 26.71
N ASP A 154 -0.11 13.73 26.83
CA ASP A 154 -0.14 12.53 27.64
C ASP A 154 -0.31 11.28 26.77
N TRP A 155 0.40 10.20 27.11
CA TRP A 155 0.39 8.95 26.35
C TRP A 155 -0.15 7.80 27.19
N SER A 156 -1.30 7.27 26.78
CA SER A 156 -1.86 6.04 27.33
C SER A 156 -1.20 4.79 26.76
N ASP A 157 -1.28 3.67 27.48
CA ASP A 157 -0.78 2.37 26.98
C ASP A 157 -1.39 2.01 25.63
N TYR A 158 -2.66 2.35 25.41
CA TYR A 158 -3.35 2.13 24.14
C TYR A 158 -2.73 2.95 22.99
N GLU A 159 -2.36 4.21 23.23
CA GLU A 159 -1.73 5.05 22.22
C GLU A 159 -0.31 4.60 21.90
N ILE A 160 0.43 4.11 22.89
CA ILE A 160 1.76 3.53 22.70
C ILE A 160 1.67 2.26 21.85
N VAL A 161 0.72 1.36 22.13
CA VAL A 161 0.46 0.18 21.30
C VAL A 161 0.06 0.58 19.88
N ALA A 162 -0.83 1.56 19.74
CA ALA A 162 -1.26 2.04 18.42
C ALA A 162 -0.08 2.62 17.62
N LEU A 163 0.78 3.41 18.26
CA LEU A 163 2.02 3.92 17.66
C LEU A 163 2.96 2.78 17.28
N TYR A 164 3.13 1.77 18.13
CA TYR A 164 3.95 0.60 17.80
C TYR A 164 3.45 -0.13 16.53
N HIS A 165 2.13 -0.24 16.37
CA HIS A 165 1.54 -0.75 15.12
C HIS A 165 1.86 0.17 13.93
N ASP A 166 1.75 1.49 14.11
CA ASP A 166 2.08 2.48 13.08
C ASP A 166 3.57 2.41 12.66
N ILE A 167 4.49 2.20 13.61
CA ILE A 167 5.93 2.01 13.38
C ILE A 167 6.18 0.72 12.59
N THR A 168 5.51 -0.37 12.95
CA THR A 168 5.66 -1.65 12.22
C THR A 168 5.18 -1.53 10.77
N VAL A 169 4.06 -0.84 10.56
CA VAL A 169 3.54 -0.51 9.23
C VAL A 169 4.56 0.35 8.47
N LEU A 170 5.18 1.33 9.12
CA LEU A 170 6.22 2.16 8.52
C LEU A 170 7.40 1.31 8.05
N HIS A 171 7.91 0.40 8.90
CA HIS A 171 9.00 -0.51 8.54
C HIS A 171 8.70 -1.36 7.31
N GLU A 172 7.50 -1.96 7.26
CA GLU A 172 7.07 -2.75 6.11
C GLU A 172 7.05 -1.91 4.82
N LEU A 173 6.77 -0.60 4.91
CA LEU A 173 6.71 0.33 3.78
C LEU A 173 8.03 1.05 3.46
N VAL A 174 9.08 0.94 4.29
CA VAL A 174 10.39 1.59 4.06
C VAL A 174 10.93 1.35 2.64
N PRO A 175 10.85 0.15 2.04
CA PRO A 175 11.30 -0.06 0.66
C PRO A 175 10.67 0.88 -0.36
N LEU A 176 9.37 1.20 -0.20
CA LEU A 176 8.65 2.10 -1.09
C LEU A 176 9.03 3.57 -0.85
N PHE A 177 9.30 3.97 0.39
CA PHE A 177 9.85 5.29 0.71
C PHE A 177 11.26 5.47 0.13
N ASN A 178 12.11 4.45 0.22
CA ASN A 178 13.46 4.44 -0.35
C ASN A 178 13.46 4.64 -1.87
N LYS A 179 12.43 4.14 -2.56
CA LYS A 179 12.24 4.33 -4.00
C LYS A 179 11.50 5.61 -4.37
N GLY A 180 11.11 6.43 -3.40
CA GLY A 180 10.32 7.64 -3.62
C GLY A 180 8.92 7.35 -4.17
N VAL A 181 8.42 6.12 -4.01
CA VAL A 181 7.05 5.75 -4.40
C VAL A 181 6.06 6.32 -3.40
N ILE A 182 6.39 6.31 -2.11
CA ILE A 182 5.57 6.95 -1.07
C ILE A 182 6.25 8.25 -0.64
N SER A 183 5.45 9.30 -0.49
CA SER A 183 5.85 10.60 0.07
C SER A 183 4.84 11.06 1.10
N PHE A 184 5.31 11.82 2.10
CA PHE A 184 4.43 12.42 3.09
C PHE A 184 3.86 13.77 2.61
N LEU A 185 2.59 14.00 2.90
CA LEU A 185 1.89 15.28 2.77
C LEU A 185 1.93 16.03 4.09
N ASN A 186 1.84 17.37 4.02
CA ASN A 186 1.67 18.19 5.20
C ASN A 186 0.41 17.72 5.96
N PRO A 187 0.52 17.45 7.27
CA PRO A 187 -0.62 16.95 8.03
C PRO A 187 -1.51 18.09 8.55
N SER A 188 -1.05 19.33 8.42
CA SER A 188 -1.73 20.52 8.88
C SER A 188 -2.30 21.30 7.69
N ALA A 189 -3.58 21.66 7.80
CA ALA A 189 -4.16 22.69 6.94
C ALA A 189 -4.39 23.95 7.80
N GLY A 190 -3.87 25.08 7.33
CA GLY A 190 -3.99 26.35 8.03
C GLY A 190 -5.42 26.90 7.96
N PHE A 191 -6.18 26.76 9.04
CA PHE A 191 -7.50 27.37 9.19
C PHE A 191 -7.47 28.47 10.25
N CYS A 192 -8.21 29.56 10.03
CA CYS A 192 -8.55 30.45 11.13
C CYS A 192 -9.58 29.79 12.05
N ASN A 193 -9.68 30.26 13.30
CA ASN A 193 -10.56 29.66 14.31
C ASN A 193 -12.04 29.57 13.87
N SER A 194 -12.55 30.56 13.12
CA SER A 194 -13.92 30.54 12.62
C SER A 194 -14.13 29.47 11.54
N CYS A 195 -13.24 29.39 10.55
CA CYS A 195 -13.30 28.37 9.49
C CYS A 195 -13.11 26.96 10.06
N TYR A 196 -12.21 26.79 11.03
CA TYR A 196 -12.05 25.50 11.71
C TYR A 196 -13.33 25.10 12.47
N SER A 197 -13.95 26.05 13.19
CA SER A 197 -15.20 25.78 13.91
C SER A 197 -16.35 25.41 12.96
N GLU A 198 -16.45 26.07 11.80
CA GLU A 198 -17.41 25.74 10.75
C GLU A 198 -17.14 24.35 10.16
N LEU A 199 -15.87 24.02 9.89
CA LEU A 199 -15.45 22.69 9.42
C LEU A 199 -15.86 21.59 10.41
N ILE A 200 -15.59 21.76 11.70
CA ILE A 200 -15.98 20.79 12.74
C ILE A 200 -17.50 20.62 12.82
N ARG A 201 -18.27 21.71 12.68
CA ARG A 201 -19.73 21.62 12.61
C ARG A 201 -20.20 20.85 11.38
N LYS A 202 -19.60 21.11 10.22
CA LYS A 202 -19.91 20.42 8.96
C LYS A 202 -19.58 18.93 9.05
N ILE A 203 -18.44 18.56 9.64
CA ILE A 203 -18.06 17.17 9.92
C ILE A 203 -19.13 16.48 10.76
N GLY A 204 -19.59 17.13 11.83
CA GLY A 204 -20.64 16.59 12.71
C GLY A 204 -21.95 16.34 11.97
N SER A 205 -22.40 17.27 11.12
CA SER A 205 -23.61 17.13 10.31
C SER A 205 -23.48 15.99 9.30
N LEU A 206 -22.38 15.96 8.53
CA LEU A 206 -22.13 14.92 7.53
C LEU A 206 -22.05 13.53 8.17
N ALA A 207 -21.47 13.41 9.36
CA ALA A 207 -21.42 12.15 10.10
C ALA A 207 -22.81 11.67 10.54
N GLU A 208 -23.69 12.59 10.96
CA GLU A 208 -25.08 12.27 11.28
C GLU A 208 -25.86 11.81 10.05
N GLU A 209 -25.82 12.61 8.98
CA GLU A 209 -26.49 12.32 7.71
C GLU A 209 -26.05 10.95 7.14
N THR A 210 -24.73 10.70 7.10
CA THR A 210 -24.18 9.44 6.60
C THR A 210 -24.63 8.24 7.45
N LEU A 211 -24.68 8.38 8.77
CA LEU A 211 -25.15 7.30 9.63
C LEU A 211 -26.65 7.04 9.52
N ASP A 212 -27.43 8.07 9.25
CA ASP A 212 -28.87 7.92 8.99
C ASP A 212 -29.12 7.22 7.65
N ASP A 213 -28.32 7.53 6.61
CA ASP A 213 -28.39 6.85 5.31
C ASP A 213 -28.10 5.33 5.41
N TYR A 214 -27.17 4.92 6.28
CA TYR A 214 -26.80 3.51 6.47
C TYR A 214 -27.42 2.84 7.69
N LYS A 215 -28.44 3.46 8.30
CA LYS A 215 -29.04 2.96 9.55
C LYS A 215 -29.61 1.54 9.45
N SER A 216 -30.09 1.14 8.27
CA SER A 216 -30.61 -0.22 8.01
C SER A 216 -29.49 -1.28 7.94
N GLU A 217 -28.29 -0.86 7.57
CA GLU A 217 -27.13 -1.74 7.38
C GLU A 217 -26.42 -2.03 8.71
N ILE A 218 -26.45 -1.06 9.63
CA ILE A 218 -25.80 -1.18 10.94
C ILE A 218 -26.59 -2.17 11.82
N LYS A 219 -26.00 -3.35 12.04
CA LYS A 219 -26.59 -4.40 12.86
C LYS A 219 -25.87 -4.47 14.19
N MET A 220 -26.63 -4.53 15.27
CA MET A 220 -26.10 -4.67 16.62
C MET A 220 -26.58 -5.98 17.22
N ARG A 221 -25.65 -6.84 17.63
CA ARG A 221 -25.96 -8.09 18.31
C ARG A 221 -25.43 -8.04 19.72
N ARG A 222 -26.16 -8.70 20.62
CA ARG A 222 -25.73 -8.88 22.00
C ARG A 222 -24.92 -10.16 22.07
N GLU A 223 -23.69 -10.04 22.56
CA GLU A 223 -22.79 -11.15 22.79
C GLU A 223 -22.77 -11.50 24.29
N GLU A 224 -22.18 -12.64 24.66
CA GLU A 224 -22.08 -13.10 26.05
C GLU A 224 -21.38 -12.05 26.95
N HIS A 225 -20.32 -11.43 26.43
CA HIS A 225 -19.49 -10.48 27.16
C HIS A 225 -19.66 -9.02 26.72
N GLY A 226 -20.69 -8.70 25.92
CA GLY A 226 -20.86 -7.34 25.42
C GLY A 226 -21.80 -7.19 24.23
N PHE A 227 -21.38 -6.37 23.26
CA PHE A 227 -22.10 -6.14 22.01
C PHE A 227 -21.15 -6.21 20.82
N SER A 228 -21.63 -6.75 19.72
CA SER A 228 -20.99 -6.61 18.41
C SER A 228 -21.78 -5.58 17.58
N LEU A 229 -21.06 -4.68 16.91
CA LEU A 229 -21.60 -3.73 15.95
C LEU A 229 -21.03 -4.08 14.59
N ASP A 230 -21.88 -4.59 13.72
CA ASP A 230 -21.61 -4.86 12.31
C ASP A 230 -21.97 -3.60 11.51
N THR A 231 -20.99 -3.07 10.79
CA THR A 231 -21.14 -1.84 10.01
C THR A 231 -21.84 -2.08 8.68
N GLY A 232 -22.11 -3.33 8.28
CA GLY A 232 -22.64 -3.67 6.97
C GLY A 232 -21.75 -3.14 5.85
N ILE A 233 -22.37 -2.65 4.77
CA ILE A 233 -21.69 -2.14 3.57
C ILE A 233 -21.00 -0.78 3.75
N ILE A 234 -20.97 -0.20 4.96
CA ILE A 234 -20.29 1.08 5.20
C ILE A 234 -18.80 1.00 4.85
N TYR A 235 -18.18 -0.17 5.09
CA TYR A 235 -16.78 -0.45 4.78
C TYR A 235 -16.69 -1.75 3.99
N GLU A 236 -15.68 -1.85 3.12
CA GLU A 236 -15.34 -3.09 2.42
C GLU A 236 -13.94 -3.56 2.85
N PRO A 237 -13.81 -4.76 3.45
CA PRO A 237 -14.89 -5.63 3.92
C PRO A 237 -15.65 -5.03 5.13
N PRO A 238 -16.89 -5.49 5.42
CA PRO A 238 -17.64 -5.06 6.59
C PRO A 238 -16.84 -5.22 7.89
N LEU A 239 -16.91 -4.21 8.76
CA LEU A 239 -16.22 -4.22 10.04
C LEU A 239 -17.17 -4.66 11.15
N VAL A 240 -16.66 -5.53 12.03
CA VAL A 240 -17.34 -5.91 13.26
C VAL A 240 -16.55 -5.35 14.44
N GLN A 241 -17.16 -4.39 15.15
CA GLN A 241 -16.58 -3.81 16.36
C GLN A 241 -17.14 -4.53 17.59
N LEU A 242 -16.24 -5.06 18.42
CA LEU A 242 -16.59 -5.70 19.68
C LEU A 242 -16.48 -4.70 20.82
N PHE A 243 -17.54 -4.59 21.61
CA PHE A 243 -17.63 -3.75 22.79
C PHE A 243 -17.79 -4.64 24.02
N GLU A 244 -16.67 -4.98 24.65
CA GLU A 244 -16.65 -5.85 25.82
C GLU A 244 -16.92 -5.08 27.12
N HIS A 245 -17.63 -5.73 28.04
CA HIS A 245 -17.77 -5.23 29.40
C HIS A 245 -16.45 -5.39 30.16
N THR A 246 -15.65 -4.31 30.22
CA THR A 246 -14.48 -4.31 31.11
C THR A 246 -14.94 -4.41 32.57
N SER A 247 -14.34 -5.33 33.33
CA SER A 247 -14.65 -5.57 34.76
C SER A 247 -14.45 -4.33 35.63
N SER A 248 -13.59 -3.40 35.18
CA SER A 248 -13.33 -2.10 35.80
C SER A 248 -14.40 -1.04 35.49
N SER A 249 -15.12 -1.17 34.37
CA SER A 249 -16.22 -0.25 34.03
C SER A 249 -17.51 -0.68 34.71
N LYS A 250 -17.83 -0.03 35.85
CA LYS A 250 -19.17 -0.18 36.49
C LYS A 250 -20.32 0.22 35.56
N LYS A 251 -20.04 0.92 34.46
CA LYS A 251 -21.04 1.33 33.46
C LYS A 251 -21.19 0.24 32.40
N ARG A 252 -22.33 -0.46 32.46
CA ARG A 252 -22.76 -1.36 31.38
C ARG A 252 -22.75 -0.60 30.06
N ILE A 253 -21.96 -1.07 29.09
CA ILE A 253 -21.99 -0.55 27.72
C ILE A 253 -23.42 -0.69 27.19
N THR A 254 -23.95 0.41 26.68
CA THR A 254 -25.30 0.45 26.10
C THR A 254 -25.21 0.67 24.60
N LYS A 255 -26.26 0.28 23.86
CA LYS A 255 -26.44 0.61 22.44
C LYS A 255 -26.14 2.08 22.13
N LYS A 256 -26.54 3.00 23.02
CA LYS A 256 -26.28 4.44 22.89
C LYS A 256 -24.79 4.79 22.92
N ILE A 257 -24.00 4.12 23.75
CA ILE A 257 -22.54 4.32 23.84
C ILE A 257 -21.86 3.78 22.58
N ALA A 258 -22.24 2.59 22.12
CA ALA A 258 -21.69 2.00 20.89
C ALA A 258 -21.96 2.90 19.67
N LEU A 259 -23.20 3.38 19.49
CA LEU A 259 -23.55 4.32 18.41
C LEU A 259 -22.82 5.66 18.54
N LYS A 260 -22.61 6.16 19.76
CA LYS A 260 -21.82 7.38 19.99
C LYS A 260 -20.36 7.19 19.55
N ASN A 261 -19.77 6.03 19.84
CA ASN A 261 -18.40 5.71 19.41
C ASN A 261 -18.33 5.54 17.89
N LEU A 262 -19.30 4.87 17.26
CA LEU A 262 -19.38 4.78 15.81
C LEU A 262 -19.44 6.17 15.17
N LYS A 263 -20.31 7.06 15.68
CA LYS A 263 -20.39 8.45 15.23
C LYS A 263 -19.07 9.20 15.39
N LYS A 264 -18.37 9.01 16.51
CA LYS A 264 -17.04 9.61 16.73
C LYS A 264 -16.04 9.11 15.68
N ASN A 265 -16.03 7.82 15.37
CA ASN A 265 -15.13 7.23 14.37
C ASN A 265 -15.46 7.74 12.96
N VAL A 266 -16.73 7.75 12.58
CA VAL A 266 -17.20 8.32 11.29
C VAL A 266 -16.83 9.80 11.20
N SER A 267 -17.01 10.58 12.27
CA SER A 267 -16.62 12.00 12.29
C SER A 267 -15.10 12.19 12.14
N ALA A 268 -14.31 11.33 12.79
CA ALA A 268 -12.85 11.40 12.70
C ALA A 268 -12.35 11.00 11.31
N GLU A 269 -13.00 10.02 10.67
CA GLU A 269 -12.72 9.65 9.28
C GLU A 269 -13.06 10.79 8.32
N ILE A 270 -14.28 11.35 8.41
CA ILE A 270 -14.67 12.53 7.62
C ILE A 270 -13.68 13.67 7.83
N LYS A 271 -13.24 13.91 9.08
CA LYS A 271 -12.18 14.88 9.36
C LYS A 271 -10.90 14.56 8.57
N GLU A 272 -10.39 13.34 8.64
CA GLU A 272 -9.18 12.92 7.90
C GLU A 272 -9.29 13.26 6.41
N ILE A 273 -10.40 12.88 5.78
CA ILE A 273 -10.64 13.10 4.34
C ILE A 273 -10.74 14.58 4.01
N LEU A 274 -11.46 15.37 4.82
CA LEU A 274 -11.58 16.80 4.57
C LEU A 274 -10.22 17.48 4.69
N MET A 275 -9.44 17.12 5.70
CA MET A 275 -8.07 17.63 5.85
C MET A 275 -7.23 17.26 4.63
N SER A 276 -7.38 16.04 4.09
CA SER A 276 -6.73 15.65 2.84
C SER A 276 -7.18 16.50 1.66
N PHE A 277 -8.49 16.67 1.48
CA PHE A 277 -9.05 17.40 0.36
C PHE A 277 -8.61 18.87 0.30
N TYR A 278 -8.35 19.49 1.46
CA TYR A 278 -7.84 20.86 1.52
C TYR A 278 -6.34 20.98 1.16
N SER A 279 -5.59 19.88 1.06
CA SER A 279 -4.22 19.91 0.55
C SER A 279 -4.20 20.04 -0.97
N LYS A 280 -3.39 20.97 -1.49
CA LYS A 280 -3.25 21.24 -2.92
C LYS A 280 -2.84 19.99 -3.71
N SER A 281 -1.97 19.15 -3.15
CA SER A 281 -1.53 17.92 -3.83
C SER A 281 -2.64 16.92 -4.03
N VAL A 282 -3.65 16.95 -3.15
CA VAL A 282 -4.76 16.00 -3.22
C VAL A 282 -5.67 16.34 -4.39
N GLN A 283 -5.82 17.62 -4.72
CA GLN A 283 -6.64 18.09 -5.85
C GLN A 283 -6.14 17.59 -7.22
N GLU A 284 -4.85 17.31 -7.34
CA GLU A 284 -4.22 16.75 -8.56
C GLU A 284 -4.02 15.23 -8.49
N SER A 285 -4.41 14.60 -7.38
CA SER A 285 -4.28 13.16 -7.16
C SER A 285 -5.63 12.45 -7.25
N ALA A 286 -5.60 11.17 -7.58
CA ALA A 286 -6.75 10.31 -7.41
C ALA A 286 -6.88 9.91 -5.93
N ILE A 287 -8.04 10.17 -5.32
CA ILE A 287 -8.34 9.79 -3.92
C ILE A 287 -8.82 8.35 -3.88
N PHE A 288 -8.24 7.54 -2.98
CA PHE A 288 -8.61 6.13 -2.82
C PHE A 288 -9.12 5.85 -1.41
N SER A 289 -10.31 5.26 -1.33
CA SER A 289 -10.92 4.83 -0.06
C SER A 289 -11.64 3.50 -0.24
N ASN A 290 -11.78 2.76 0.85
CA ASN A 290 -12.61 1.55 0.97
C ASN A 290 -13.89 1.81 1.79
N SER A 291 -14.21 3.09 2.02
CA SER A 291 -15.26 3.50 2.92
C SER A 291 -16.31 4.32 2.20
N ARG A 292 -17.56 3.86 2.25
CA ARG A 292 -18.71 4.58 1.69
C ARG A 292 -18.99 5.88 2.43
N VAL A 293 -18.58 5.98 3.69
CA VAL A 293 -18.58 7.25 4.45
C VAL A 293 -17.74 8.29 3.71
N THR A 294 -16.55 7.89 3.27
CA THR A 294 -15.63 8.78 2.59
C THR A 294 -16.25 9.34 1.32
N PHE A 295 -16.83 8.46 0.51
CA PHE A 295 -17.41 8.85 -0.76
C PHE A 295 -18.65 9.72 -0.62
N ASN A 296 -19.52 9.43 0.36
CA ASN A 296 -20.66 10.29 0.66
C ASN A 296 -20.20 11.68 1.13
N ALA A 297 -19.18 11.74 1.98
CA ALA A 297 -18.61 13.00 2.44
C ALA A 297 -18.04 13.81 1.26
N LEU A 298 -17.23 13.21 0.40
CA LEU A 298 -16.69 13.87 -0.78
C LEU A 298 -17.79 14.34 -1.75
N ARG A 299 -18.82 13.52 -1.99
CA ARG A 299 -19.95 13.85 -2.87
C ARG A 299 -20.69 15.10 -2.39
N ASN A 300 -20.87 15.21 -1.07
CA ASN A 300 -21.51 16.36 -0.46
C ASN A 300 -20.63 17.63 -0.48
N LEU A 301 -19.31 17.52 -0.65
CA LEU A 301 -18.41 18.67 -0.76
C LEU A 301 -18.38 19.25 -2.17
N GLU A 302 -18.24 18.40 -3.18
CA GLU A 302 -17.99 18.85 -4.55
C GLU A 302 -19.26 19.36 -5.24
N GLY A 303 -20.45 19.08 -4.69
CA GLY A 303 -21.73 19.36 -5.36
C GLY A 303 -21.87 18.66 -6.72
N ARG A 304 -20.93 17.76 -7.04
CA ARG A 304 -20.86 16.94 -8.25
C ARG A 304 -21.19 15.52 -7.88
N SER A 305 -21.86 14.82 -8.78
CA SER A 305 -21.97 13.36 -8.69
C SER A 305 -20.58 12.78 -8.87
N ILE A 306 -19.90 12.42 -7.78
CA ILE A 306 -18.77 11.50 -7.83
C ILE A 306 -19.33 10.24 -8.50
N SER A 307 -18.79 9.89 -9.67
CA SER A 307 -19.31 8.80 -10.50
C SER A 307 -19.30 7.47 -9.74
N ASN A 308 -20.13 6.53 -10.19
CA ASN A 308 -20.15 5.11 -9.78
C ASN A 308 -18.80 4.38 -9.98
N ASP A 309 -17.72 5.08 -10.29
CA ASP A 309 -16.34 4.57 -10.37
C ASP A 309 -15.87 3.96 -9.05
N ILE A 310 -16.50 4.35 -7.95
CA ILE A 310 -16.20 3.90 -6.61
C ILE A 310 -16.33 2.39 -6.47
N GLU A 311 -17.47 1.82 -6.89
CA GLU A 311 -17.71 0.37 -6.77
C GLU A 311 -16.78 -0.42 -7.71
N ALA A 312 -16.52 0.12 -8.90
CA ALA A 312 -15.58 -0.47 -9.85
C ALA A 312 -14.14 -0.48 -9.33
N TRP A 313 -13.74 0.57 -8.60
CA TRP A 313 -12.43 0.64 -7.95
C TRP A 313 -12.36 -0.20 -6.68
N GLU A 314 -13.40 -0.23 -5.85
CA GLU A 314 -13.51 -1.13 -4.68
C GLU A 314 -13.35 -2.58 -5.13
N LEU A 315 -14.00 -2.94 -6.25
CA LEU A 315 -13.88 -4.25 -6.86
C LEU A 315 -12.48 -4.50 -7.43
N ALA A 316 -11.88 -3.54 -8.13
CA ALA A 316 -10.51 -3.66 -8.64
C ALA A 316 -9.47 -3.86 -7.51
N HIS A 317 -9.69 -3.27 -6.33
CA HIS A 317 -8.83 -3.46 -5.15
C HIS A 317 -9.08 -4.77 -4.42
N SER A 318 -10.32 -5.25 -4.37
CA SER A 318 -10.64 -6.56 -3.80
C SER A 318 -10.23 -7.71 -4.72
N THR A 319 -9.92 -7.40 -5.98
CA THR A 319 -9.44 -8.37 -6.96
C THR A 319 -8.02 -8.82 -6.63
N ASP A 320 -7.92 -10.00 -6.03
CA ASP A 320 -6.64 -10.68 -5.82
C ASP A 320 -5.98 -10.99 -7.18
N LEU A 321 -5.00 -10.18 -7.54
CA LEU A 321 -4.19 -10.41 -8.74
C LEU A 321 -3.33 -11.67 -8.53
N PRO A 322 -3.28 -12.57 -9.52
CA PRO A 322 -2.47 -13.76 -9.42
C PRO A 322 -0.99 -13.38 -9.28
N TRP A 323 -0.26 -14.14 -8.45
CA TRP A 323 1.17 -13.98 -8.14
C TRP A 323 1.53 -12.70 -7.35
N ILE A 324 0.93 -11.55 -7.64
CA ILE A 324 1.25 -10.29 -6.96
C ILE A 324 0.85 -10.34 -5.47
N LYS A 325 -0.25 -11.01 -5.12
CA LYS A 325 -0.72 -11.13 -3.73
C LYS A 325 0.26 -11.84 -2.77
N GLU A 326 1.21 -12.58 -3.32
CA GLU A 326 2.22 -13.34 -2.57
C GLU A 326 3.55 -12.60 -2.45
N LEU A 327 3.71 -11.46 -3.14
CA LEU A 327 4.94 -10.68 -3.10
C LEU A 327 5.07 -9.89 -1.79
N SER A 328 6.26 -9.91 -1.21
CA SER A 328 6.66 -8.96 -0.17
C SER A 328 6.78 -7.53 -0.73
N VAL A 329 6.78 -6.51 0.14
CA VAL A 329 6.94 -5.11 -0.29
C VAL A 329 8.26 -4.88 -1.02
N GLN A 330 9.34 -5.56 -0.61
CA GLN A 330 10.63 -5.51 -1.31
C GLN A 330 10.55 -6.10 -2.72
N GLN A 331 9.85 -7.23 -2.89
CA GLN A 331 9.64 -7.82 -4.21
C GLN A 331 8.72 -6.97 -5.08
N VAL A 332 7.74 -6.26 -4.51
CA VAL A 332 6.94 -5.27 -5.25
C VAL A 332 7.84 -4.17 -5.80
N VAL A 333 8.76 -3.65 -4.99
CA VAL A 333 9.76 -2.67 -5.44
C VAL A 333 10.63 -3.23 -6.57
N GLN A 334 11.13 -4.46 -6.42
CA GLN A 334 11.93 -5.12 -7.46
C GLN A 334 11.12 -5.29 -8.76
N LEU A 335 9.87 -5.73 -8.65
CA LEU A 335 8.97 -5.89 -9.78
C LEU A 335 8.75 -4.57 -10.53
N ARG A 336 8.62 -3.45 -9.82
CA ARG A 336 8.47 -2.13 -10.45
C ARG A 336 9.67 -1.76 -11.32
N GLU A 337 10.87 -2.07 -10.87
CA GLU A 337 12.09 -1.78 -11.61
C GLU A 337 12.24 -2.70 -12.82
N GLU A 338 12.03 -4.02 -12.62
CA GLU A 338 12.17 -5.01 -13.69
C GLU A 338 11.08 -4.87 -14.77
N ALA A 339 9.87 -4.48 -14.39
CA ALA A 339 8.72 -4.34 -15.30
C ALA A 339 8.37 -2.89 -15.63
N LYS A 340 9.30 -1.95 -15.46
CA LYS A 340 9.09 -0.50 -15.65
C LYS A 340 8.46 -0.15 -17.01
N SER A 341 8.84 -0.85 -18.08
CA SER A 341 8.30 -0.63 -19.43
C SER A 341 6.86 -1.10 -19.62
N ALA A 342 6.42 -2.10 -18.85
CA ALA A 342 5.07 -2.69 -18.96
C ALA A 342 4.04 -2.00 -18.06
N LEU A 343 4.47 -1.40 -16.95
CA LEU A 343 3.58 -0.76 -15.98
C LEU A 343 2.64 0.30 -16.59
N PRO A 344 3.07 1.19 -17.50
CA PRO A 344 2.16 2.17 -18.09
C PRO A 344 0.98 1.54 -18.84
N GLN A 345 1.23 0.51 -19.66
CA GLN A 345 0.17 -0.20 -20.39
C GLN A 345 -0.74 -0.99 -19.45
N LEU A 346 -0.16 -1.57 -18.39
CA LEU A 346 -0.95 -2.25 -17.36
C LEU A 346 -1.93 -1.25 -16.71
N ARG A 347 -1.44 -0.09 -16.30
CA ARG A 347 -2.25 0.97 -15.67
C ARG A 347 -3.34 1.48 -16.59
N GLU A 348 -3.02 1.73 -17.87
CA GLU A 348 -4.00 2.13 -18.88
C GLU A 348 -5.10 1.08 -19.02
N LYS A 349 -4.73 -0.21 -19.10
CA LYS A 349 -5.69 -1.31 -19.18
C LYS A 349 -6.61 -1.39 -17.96
N PHE A 350 -6.05 -1.18 -16.76
CA PHE A 350 -6.86 -1.09 -15.52
C PHE A 350 -7.77 0.13 -15.53
N ALA A 351 -7.27 1.30 -15.89
CA ALA A 351 -8.05 2.54 -15.94
C ALA A 351 -9.21 2.43 -16.93
N ILE A 352 -8.99 1.85 -18.12
CA ILE A 352 -10.04 1.60 -19.12
C ILE A 352 -11.10 0.66 -18.56
N ASN A 353 -10.69 -0.45 -17.94
CA ASN A 353 -11.64 -1.42 -17.40
C ASN A 353 -12.53 -0.77 -16.33
N ILE A 354 -11.92 0.02 -15.45
CA ILE A 354 -12.63 0.68 -14.35
C ILE A 354 -13.54 1.80 -14.86
N ALA A 355 -13.09 2.59 -15.83
CA ALA A 355 -13.94 3.59 -16.48
C ALA A 355 -15.10 2.96 -17.27
N SER A 356 -14.90 1.77 -17.85
CA SER A 356 -15.93 1.05 -18.60
C SER A 356 -17.04 0.47 -17.71
N ASN A 357 -16.76 0.26 -16.42
CA ASN A 357 -17.73 -0.21 -15.44
C ASN A 357 -18.78 0.87 -15.07
N LYS A 358 -18.65 2.12 -15.57
CA LYS A 358 -19.64 3.19 -15.40
C LYS A 358 -21.05 2.87 -15.90
N ALA A 359 -21.21 1.87 -16.77
CA ALA A 359 -22.41 1.75 -17.62
C ALA A 359 -23.42 0.66 -17.23
N TYR A 360 -23.12 -0.27 -16.31
CA TYR A 360 -23.98 -1.45 -16.09
C TYR A 360 -24.17 -1.84 -14.62
N GLU A 361 -25.35 -2.41 -14.33
CA GLU A 361 -25.82 -2.88 -13.02
C GLU A 361 -24.79 -3.74 -12.27
N LEU A 362 -24.77 -3.61 -10.93
CA LEU A 362 -23.90 -4.30 -9.95
C LEU A 362 -23.58 -5.78 -10.28
N ASN A 363 -24.52 -6.53 -10.83
CA ASN A 363 -24.34 -7.97 -11.13
C ASN A 363 -23.35 -8.24 -12.28
N HIS A 364 -23.03 -7.28 -13.15
CA HIS A 364 -22.09 -7.48 -14.28
C HIS A 364 -20.63 -7.14 -13.92
N THR A 365 -20.39 -6.46 -12.81
CA THR A 365 -19.05 -5.99 -12.42
C THR A 365 -18.11 -7.14 -12.03
N GLU A 366 -18.62 -8.15 -11.34
CA GLU A 366 -17.84 -9.34 -10.96
C GLU A 366 -17.37 -10.13 -12.20
N ASP A 367 -18.24 -10.26 -13.21
CA ASP A 367 -17.92 -10.93 -14.47
C ASP A 367 -16.89 -10.15 -15.29
N GLN A 368 -16.99 -8.81 -15.33
CA GLN A 368 -15.98 -7.96 -15.99
C GLN A 368 -14.61 -8.08 -15.33
N THR A 369 -14.58 -8.13 -14.01
CA THR A 369 -13.35 -8.32 -13.23
C THR A 369 -12.73 -9.70 -13.48
N LYS A 370 -13.55 -10.76 -13.46
CA LYS A 370 -13.10 -12.12 -13.83
C LYS A 370 -12.58 -12.18 -15.27
N ASN A 371 -13.24 -11.49 -16.20
CA ASN A 371 -12.81 -11.39 -17.57
C ASN A 371 -11.46 -10.67 -17.69
N LEU A 372 -11.25 -9.57 -16.97
CA LEU A 372 -9.97 -8.87 -16.91
C LEU A 372 -8.87 -9.79 -16.39
N ILE A 373 -9.09 -10.49 -15.28
CA ILE A 373 -8.10 -11.44 -14.73
C ILE A 373 -7.77 -12.54 -15.75
N ARG A 374 -8.79 -13.08 -16.44
CA ARG A 374 -8.59 -14.09 -17.48
C ARG A 374 -7.77 -13.55 -18.64
N GLU A 375 -8.05 -12.34 -19.10
CA GLU A 375 -7.26 -11.68 -20.14
C GLU A 375 -5.81 -11.43 -19.71
N LEU A 376 -5.59 -11.00 -18.47
CA LEU A 376 -4.25 -10.78 -17.93
C LEU A 376 -3.47 -12.09 -17.84
N ARG A 377 -4.12 -13.20 -17.44
CA ARG A 377 -3.51 -14.53 -17.45
C ARG A 377 -3.16 -14.99 -18.87
N ALA A 378 -4.08 -14.84 -19.82
CA ALA A 378 -3.82 -15.18 -21.23
C ALA A 378 -2.65 -14.35 -21.79
N SER A 379 -2.62 -13.05 -21.51
CA SER A 379 -1.50 -12.18 -21.91
C SER A 379 -0.19 -12.58 -21.24
N THR A 380 -0.24 -13.05 -19.99
CA THR A 380 0.94 -13.57 -19.27
C THR A 380 1.50 -14.80 -19.96
N GLU A 381 0.64 -15.76 -20.33
CA GLU A 381 1.04 -16.99 -21.03
C GLU A 381 1.60 -16.70 -22.43
N GLU A 382 0.98 -15.78 -23.16
CA GLU A 382 1.47 -15.32 -24.46
C GLU A 382 2.88 -14.71 -24.34
N VAL A 383 3.08 -13.80 -23.38
CA VAL A 383 4.38 -13.15 -23.15
C VAL A 383 5.44 -14.17 -22.73
N ALA A 384 5.10 -15.13 -21.86
CA ALA A 384 6.02 -16.20 -21.48
C ALA A 384 6.41 -17.09 -22.68
N ALA A 385 5.45 -17.43 -23.54
CA ALA A 385 5.70 -18.19 -24.76
C ALA A 385 6.60 -17.41 -25.74
N GLU A 386 6.37 -16.11 -25.92
CA GLU A 386 7.19 -15.25 -26.76
C GLU A 386 8.63 -15.13 -26.21
N LEU A 387 8.80 -14.88 -24.92
CA LEU A 387 10.12 -14.79 -24.27
C LEU A 387 10.91 -16.08 -24.39
N SER A 388 10.27 -17.23 -24.13
CA SER A 388 10.93 -18.54 -24.29
C SER A 388 11.32 -18.82 -25.75
N SER A 389 10.49 -18.41 -26.71
CA SER A 389 10.80 -18.53 -28.14
C SER A 389 11.97 -17.65 -28.57
N LEU A 390 12.10 -16.45 -28.00
CA LEU A 390 13.23 -15.54 -28.28
C LEU A 390 14.53 -16.09 -27.70
N ASN A 391 14.51 -16.64 -26.48
CA ASN A 391 15.70 -17.22 -25.88
C ASN A 391 16.27 -18.38 -26.72
N ILE A 392 15.38 -19.30 -27.16
CA ILE A 392 15.75 -20.41 -28.04
C ILE A 392 16.32 -19.92 -29.38
N ARG A 393 15.74 -18.85 -29.95
CA ARG A 393 16.26 -18.24 -31.18
C ARG A 393 17.64 -17.61 -30.98
N GLY A 394 17.85 -16.91 -29.86
CA GLY A 394 19.14 -16.33 -29.49
C GLY A 394 20.24 -17.38 -29.41
N GLU A 395 20.01 -18.46 -28.65
CA GLU A 395 20.97 -19.57 -28.52
C GLU A 395 21.28 -20.25 -29.85
N ARG A 396 20.25 -20.58 -30.65
CA ARG A 396 20.45 -21.22 -31.97
C ARG A 396 21.24 -20.32 -32.93
N ARG A 397 20.94 -19.02 -32.94
CA ARG A 397 21.64 -18.05 -33.81
C ARG A 397 23.08 -17.84 -33.36
N PHE A 398 23.32 -17.70 -32.06
CA PHE A 398 24.67 -17.62 -31.50
C PHE A 398 25.48 -18.85 -31.88
N ASN A 399 24.93 -20.05 -31.72
CA ASN A 399 25.61 -21.30 -32.09
C ASN A 399 25.90 -21.39 -33.60
N ASN A 400 24.98 -20.94 -34.46
CA ASN A 400 25.20 -20.93 -35.92
C ASN A 400 26.29 -19.92 -36.33
N VAL A 401 26.29 -18.74 -35.72
CA VAL A 401 27.29 -17.70 -35.98
C VAL A 401 28.66 -18.12 -35.44
N ALA A 402 28.73 -18.61 -34.20
CA ALA A 402 29.96 -19.14 -33.61
C ALA A 402 30.49 -20.32 -34.45
N GLY A 403 29.59 -21.16 -34.96
CA GLY A 403 29.92 -22.22 -35.91
C GLY A 403 30.47 -21.69 -37.23
N MET A 404 29.85 -20.67 -37.85
CA MET A 404 30.37 -20.04 -39.07
C MET A 404 31.70 -19.33 -38.85
N LEU A 405 31.85 -18.60 -37.75
CA LEU A 405 33.10 -17.93 -37.39
C LEU A 405 34.20 -18.97 -37.13
N GLY A 406 33.90 -20.02 -36.37
CA GLY A 406 34.82 -21.14 -36.15
C GLY A 406 35.22 -21.82 -37.45
N LEU A 407 34.29 -22.02 -38.38
CA LEU A 407 34.57 -22.58 -39.70
C LEU A 407 35.38 -21.62 -40.59
N THR A 408 35.10 -20.32 -40.55
CA THR A 408 35.85 -19.31 -41.32
C THR A 408 37.27 -19.19 -40.79
N VAL A 409 37.45 -19.18 -39.46
CA VAL A 409 38.77 -19.19 -38.80
C VAL A 409 39.51 -20.50 -39.06
N ALA A 410 38.82 -21.65 -39.06
CA ALA A 410 39.42 -22.95 -39.36
C ALA A 410 39.86 -23.04 -40.84
N ILE A 411 39.04 -22.58 -41.79
CA ILE A 411 39.40 -22.50 -43.21
C ILE A 411 40.56 -21.52 -43.42
N TYR A 412 40.56 -20.39 -42.72
CA TYR A 412 41.68 -19.44 -42.75
C TYR A 412 42.97 -20.07 -42.22
N GLY A 413 42.92 -20.72 -41.04
CA GLY A 413 44.08 -21.40 -40.44
C GLY A 413 44.62 -22.55 -41.29
N TYR A 414 43.75 -23.25 -42.03
CA TYR A 414 44.14 -24.35 -42.91
C TYR A 414 44.59 -23.90 -44.31
N GLY A 415 44.22 -22.68 -44.74
CA GLY A 415 44.39 -22.18 -46.11
C GLY A 415 45.40 -21.03 -46.29
N THR A 416 46.21 -20.71 -45.29
CA THR A 416 47.08 -19.52 -45.27
C THR A 416 48.21 -19.45 -46.32
N ASP A 417 48.29 -20.42 -47.26
CA ASP A 417 49.11 -20.25 -48.48
C ASP A 417 48.35 -19.65 -49.68
N LEU A 418 47.02 -19.48 -49.63
CA LEU A 418 46.19 -19.23 -50.84
C LEU A 418 45.25 -18.01 -50.80
N MET A 419 45.10 -17.27 -49.69
CA MET A 419 44.20 -16.10 -49.64
C MET A 419 44.85 -14.82 -49.11
N SER A 420 44.56 -13.69 -49.78
CA SER A 420 45.00 -12.36 -49.36
C SER A 420 44.31 -11.91 -48.05
N PRO A 421 45.04 -11.31 -47.09
CA PRO A 421 44.50 -10.86 -45.80
C PRO A 421 43.24 -9.97 -45.88
N GLU A 422 43.10 -9.18 -46.93
CA GLU A 422 42.01 -8.21 -47.13
C GLU A 422 40.61 -8.87 -47.27
N LEU A 423 40.54 -10.04 -47.92
CA LEU A 423 39.28 -10.80 -48.08
C LEU A 423 38.80 -11.42 -46.77
N SER A 424 39.72 -11.78 -45.87
CA SER A 424 39.39 -12.33 -44.55
C SER A 424 38.81 -11.28 -43.61
N LEU A 425 39.28 -10.04 -43.72
CA LEU A 425 38.85 -8.94 -42.87
C LEU A 425 37.45 -8.45 -43.26
N THR A 426 37.12 -8.44 -44.55
CA THR A 426 35.78 -8.06 -45.04
C THR A 426 34.71 -9.10 -44.67
N THR A 427 35.04 -10.39 -44.68
CA THR A 427 34.15 -11.47 -44.25
C THR A 427 33.93 -11.48 -42.73
N LEU A 428 34.95 -11.14 -41.94
CA LEU A 428 34.80 -10.97 -40.50
C LEU A 428 33.96 -9.72 -40.16
N LEU A 429 34.18 -8.61 -40.87
CA LEU A 429 33.37 -7.40 -40.68
C LEU A 429 31.92 -7.57 -41.13
N SER A 430 31.65 -8.31 -42.21
CA SER A 430 30.28 -8.59 -42.65
C SER A 430 29.53 -9.51 -41.69
N THR A 431 30.21 -10.52 -41.14
CA THR A 431 29.63 -11.37 -40.07
C THR A 431 29.38 -10.59 -38.79
N LEU A 432 30.29 -9.71 -38.36
CA LEU A 432 30.04 -8.78 -37.25
C LEU A 432 28.87 -7.84 -37.52
N GLY A 433 28.76 -7.31 -38.74
CA GLY A 433 27.63 -6.47 -39.17
C GLY A 433 26.29 -7.20 -39.07
N LEU A 434 26.25 -8.48 -39.48
CA LEU A 434 25.07 -9.33 -39.34
C LEU A 434 24.74 -9.63 -37.87
N ILE A 435 25.74 -9.91 -37.03
CA ILE A 435 25.52 -10.11 -35.58
C ILE A 435 24.89 -8.88 -34.96
N HIS A 436 25.41 -7.70 -35.29
CA HIS A 436 24.92 -6.45 -34.74
C HIS A 436 23.50 -6.11 -35.23
N THR A 437 23.16 -6.36 -36.50
CA THR A 437 21.77 -6.19 -36.98
C THR A 437 20.80 -7.18 -36.36
N PHE A 438 21.23 -8.43 -36.12
CA PHE A 438 20.41 -9.41 -35.39
C PHE A 438 20.21 -9.01 -33.93
N SER A 439 21.26 -8.56 -33.23
CA SER A 439 21.16 -8.06 -31.85
C SER A 439 20.16 -6.92 -31.75
N LYS A 440 20.23 -5.94 -32.66
CA LYS A 440 19.29 -4.81 -32.68
C LYS A 440 17.84 -5.26 -32.89
N ARG A 441 17.60 -6.20 -33.81
CA ARG A 441 16.26 -6.72 -34.04
C ARG A 441 15.73 -7.49 -32.83
N ASP A 442 16.56 -8.30 -32.20
CA ASP A 442 16.17 -9.08 -31.02
C ASP A 442 15.92 -8.14 -29.81
N GLU A 443 16.70 -7.07 -29.68
CA GLU A 443 16.44 -6.00 -28.70
C GLU A 443 15.11 -5.28 -28.96
N GLU A 444 14.77 -4.99 -30.22
CA GLU A 444 13.48 -4.38 -30.58
C GLU A 444 12.31 -5.33 -30.32
N GLU A 445 12.44 -6.61 -30.68
CA GLU A 445 11.42 -7.63 -30.40
C GLU A 445 11.26 -7.83 -28.88
N LEU A 446 12.37 -7.88 -28.13
CA LEU A 446 12.36 -7.95 -26.68
C LEU A 446 11.67 -6.73 -26.07
N ARG A 447 12.01 -5.51 -26.49
CA ARG A 447 11.37 -4.27 -26.01
C ARG A 447 9.87 -4.26 -26.23
N LYS A 448 9.40 -4.79 -27.37
CA LYS A 448 7.96 -4.92 -27.64
C LYS A 448 7.30 -5.87 -26.63
N ILE A 449 7.91 -7.03 -26.39
CA ILE A 449 7.38 -8.03 -25.45
C ILE A 449 7.42 -7.53 -24.01
N THR A 450 8.52 -6.89 -23.58
CA THR A 450 8.68 -6.35 -22.23
C THR A 450 7.82 -5.10 -21.98
N SER A 451 7.22 -4.53 -23.02
CA SER A 451 6.24 -3.45 -22.89
C SER A 451 4.80 -3.96 -22.68
N LYS A 452 4.53 -5.24 -23.00
CA LYS A 452 3.17 -5.82 -22.84
C LYS A 452 2.80 -5.93 -21.36
N PRO A 453 1.53 -5.70 -20.98
CA PRO A 453 1.09 -5.77 -19.59
C PRO A 453 1.30 -7.14 -18.93
N GLY A 454 1.20 -8.23 -19.71
CA GLY A 454 1.47 -9.60 -19.25
C GLY A 454 2.88 -9.80 -18.69
N TYR A 455 3.86 -8.98 -19.11
CA TYR A 455 5.24 -9.06 -18.64
C TYR A 455 5.38 -8.84 -17.13
N VAL A 456 4.55 -7.98 -16.54
CA VAL A 456 4.53 -7.73 -15.09
C VAL A 456 4.25 -9.03 -14.32
N PHE A 457 3.32 -9.84 -14.79
CA PHE A 457 2.94 -11.09 -14.13
C PHE A 457 3.96 -12.21 -14.36
N VAL A 458 4.62 -12.23 -15.53
CA VAL A 458 5.75 -13.15 -15.76
C VAL A 458 6.86 -12.85 -14.75
N LYS A 459 7.21 -11.58 -14.57
CA LYS A 459 8.22 -11.16 -13.58
C LYS A 459 7.80 -11.43 -12.15
N ALA A 460 6.54 -11.19 -11.79
CA ALA A 460 6.03 -11.56 -10.47
C ALA A 460 6.22 -13.07 -10.19
N LYS A 461 5.94 -13.93 -11.17
CA LYS A 461 6.11 -15.38 -11.05
C LYS A 461 7.60 -15.78 -10.92
N GLU A 462 8.48 -15.15 -11.68
CA GLU A 462 9.94 -15.36 -11.55
C GLU A 462 10.43 -15.00 -10.13
N LEU A 463 10.01 -13.85 -9.60
CA LEU A 463 10.38 -13.41 -8.24
C LEU A 463 9.89 -14.37 -7.15
N LEU A 464 8.70 -14.95 -7.30
CA LEU A 464 8.20 -15.97 -6.38
C LEU A 464 8.98 -17.28 -6.50
N SER A 465 9.41 -17.65 -7.71
CA SER A 465 10.19 -18.89 -7.92
C SER A 465 11.59 -18.83 -7.34
N HIS A 466 12.15 -17.63 -7.16
CA HIS A 466 13.46 -17.42 -6.54
C HIS A 466 13.40 -17.26 -5.01
N ALA A 467 12.22 -17.03 -4.45
CA ALA A 467 12.03 -16.85 -3.00
C ALA A 467 11.78 -18.17 -2.25
N ASN A 468 11.34 -19.22 -2.96
CA ASN A 468 11.20 -20.59 -2.47
C ASN A 468 12.44 -21.41 -2.84
#